data_AF-A0A1Q3PQR9-F1
#
_entry.id   AF-A0A1Q3PQR9-F1
#
_cell.length_a   1.000
_cell.length_b   1.000
_cell.length_c   1.000
_cell.angle_alpha   90.00
_cell.angle_beta   90.00
_cell.angle_gamma   90.00
#
_symmetry.space_group_name_H-M   'P 1'
#
loop_
_entity.id
_entity.type
_entity.pdbx_description
1 polymer ?
#
loop_
_entity_poly.entity_id
_entity_poly.type
_entity_poly.pdbx_seq_one_letter_code
_entity_poly.pdbx_strand_id
1 'polypeptide(L)'
;MAFIIGKPDKAFMFSFKNLLSKFRNTQAPVEGEPAHYLSVCCIVKDENDYLREWLDYHRQIGAEHFYIYDNGSKQPVREVIQMLGYGELATVTDIPGQNMHVKAYQHCLDNFGYRSRWIAFIDMDEFIVPKNESASLSQLLEKYERYGGLGVSWLIFGSNGHIEKPAGSQLANFTRRSEASFPPNRHIKSIVQPRHVQSAFKSHYFKFKPGFFCVNEHFVPIEEALTDVSVDTIQLNHYYCRSLAEYRQKVDRGISDTKRKRKLEEFHNHDAESNVVEDLTILEVLAKRDPIRNV
;
A
#
# COMPACT_ATOMS: atom_id res chain seq x y z
N MET A 1 -8.25 -72.47 -3.05
CA MET A 1 -8.83 -71.11 -2.89
C MET A 1 -7.65 -70.15 -2.76
N ALA A 2 -7.26 -69.54 -3.87
CA ALA A 2 -6.11 -68.64 -3.97
C ALA A 2 -6.57 -67.20 -3.73
N PHE A 3 -5.84 -66.43 -2.92
CA PHE A 3 -5.94 -64.97 -2.89
C PHE A 3 -4.57 -64.39 -3.21
N ILE A 4 -4.50 -63.70 -4.34
CA ILE A 4 -3.37 -62.94 -4.86
C ILE A 4 -3.48 -61.53 -4.28
N ILE A 5 -2.45 -61.06 -3.58
CA ILE A 5 -2.29 -59.66 -3.21
C ILE A 5 -1.38 -59.02 -4.25
N GLY A 6 -1.95 -58.17 -5.10
CA GLY A 6 -1.24 -57.39 -6.11
C GLY A 6 -0.42 -56.26 -5.47
N LYS A 7 0.79 -56.04 -5.99
CA LYS A 7 1.63 -54.87 -5.70
C LYS A 7 1.06 -53.63 -6.41
N PRO A 8 1.09 -52.42 -5.83
CA PRO A 8 0.64 -51.21 -6.51
C PRO A 8 1.67 -50.70 -7.52
N ASP A 9 1.13 -50.14 -8.60
CA ASP A 9 1.78 -49.70 -9.83
C ASP A 9 2.71 -48.49 -9.69
N LYS A 10 3.80 -48.53 -10.46
CA LYS A 10 4.71 -47.42 -10.74
C LYS A 10 4.07 -46.45 -11.74
N ALA A 11 3.18 -45.57 -11.27
CA ALA A 11 2.65 -44.49 -12.10
C ALA A 11 2.29 -43.26 -11.26
N PHE A 12 3.27 -42.65 -10.58
CA PHE A 12 3.10 -41.32 -9.98
C PHE A 12 4.42 -40.54 -9.97
N MET A 13 5.01 -40.37 -11.14
CA MET A 13 6.12 -39.42 -11.35
C MET A 13 5.85 -38.64 -12.65
N PHE A 14 4.74 -37.88 -12.68
CA PHE A 14 4.46 -36.96 -13.77
C PHE A 14 4.85 -35.53 -13.36
N SER A 15 6.07 -35.17 -13.75
CA SER A 15 6.57 -33.83 -14.11
C SER A 15 6.00 -32.60 -13.37
N PHE A 16 6.55 -32.30 -12.19
CA PHE A 16 6.51 -30.94 -11.61
C PHE A 16 7.42 -29.94 -12.35
N LYS A 17 8.28 -30.41 -13.26
CA LYS A 17 9.23 -29.55 -13.99
C LYS A 17 8.58 -28.73 -15.12
N ASN A 18 7.42 -29.15 -15.62
CA ASN A 18 6.78 -28.50 -16.79
C ASN A 18 5.64 -27.53 -16.45
N LEU A 19 5.32 -27.30 -15.17
CA LEU A 19 4.31 -26.32 -14.76
C LEU A 19 4.91 -24.95 -14.41
N LEU A 20 6.21 -24.90 -14.07
CA LEU A 20 6.93 -23.68 -13.70
C LEU A 20 7.58 -22.96 -14.90
N SER A 21 7.54 -23.54 -16.10
CA SER A 21 8.13 -22.95 -17.32
C SER A 21 7.20 -21.95 -18.02
N LYS A 22 5.93 -21.85 -17.64
CA LYS A 22 4.94 -20.97 -18.31
C LYS A 22 4.81 -19.56 -17.70
N PHE A 23 5.53 -19.25 -16.62
CA PHE A 23 5.50 -17.93 -15.97
C PHE A 23 6.88 -17.30 -15.76
N ARG A 24 7.90 -17.78 -16.49
CA ARG A 24 9.21 -17.16 -16.53
C ARG A 24 9.43 -16.52 -17.89
N ASN A 25 8.92 -15.30 -18.03
CA ASN A 25 9.50 -14.40 -19.02
C ASN A 25 10.80 -13.85 -18.40
N THR A 26 11.87 -14.65 -18.50
CA THR A 26 13.21 -14.26 -18.06
C THR A 26 13.83 -13.36 -19.13
N GLN A 27 13.65 -12.06 -18.96
CA GLN A 27 14.71 -11.11 -19.26
C GLN A 27 14.96 -10.34 -17.97
N ALA A 28 16.05 -10.69 -17.29
CA ALA A 28 16.60 -9.79 -16.27
C ALA A 28 16.93 -8.48 -17.00
N PRO A 29 16.46 -7.32 -16.53
CA PRO A 29 16.77 -6.06 -17.18
C PRO A 29 18.26 -5.79 -17.05
N VAL A 30 18.79 -5.33 -18.18
CA VAL A 30 20.12 -4.80 -18.40
C VAL A 30 20.39 -3.65 -17.42
N GLU A 31 21.64 -3.53 -16.96
CA GLU A 31 22.12 -2.39 -16.16
C GLU A 31 21.71 -1.06 -16.81
N GLY A 32 20.84 -0.32 -16.11
CA GLY A 32 20.32 1.00 -16.48
C GLY A 32 19.51 1.58 -15.32
N GLU A 33 19.38 2.91 -15.28
CA GLU A 33 18.51 3.55 -14.28
C GLU A 33 17.05 3.07 -14.46
N PRO A 34 16.31 2.83 -13.37
CA PRO A 34 14.92 2.42 -13.46
C PRO A 34 14.09 3.49 -14.17
N ALA A 35 13.03 3.06 -14.87
CA ALA A 35 12.14 3.95 -15.60
C ALA A 35 11.44 4.99 -14.69
N HIS A 36 11.29 4.66 -13.41
CA HIS A 36 10.66 5.50 -12.41
C HIS A 36 11.55 5.62 -11.16
N TYR A 37 11.65 6.83 -10.60
CA TYR A 37 12.27 6.99 -9.28
C TYR A 37 11.34 6.45 -8.18
N LEU A 38 10.06 6.83 -8.21
CA LEU A 38 9.07 6.43 -7.22
C LEU A 38 7.80 5.93 -7.88
N SER A 39 7.41 4.71 -7.53
CA SER A 39 6.10 4.15 -7.84
C SER A 39 5.30 3.84 -6.58
N VAL A 40 3.99 3.69 -6.72
CA VAL A 40 3.12 3.24 -5.63
C VAL A 40 2.39 1.97 -6.05
N CYS A 41 2.42 0.95 -5.20
CA CYS A 41 1.70 -0.31 -5.37
C CYS A 41 0.57 -0.40 -4.35
N CYS A 42 -0.66 -0.61 -4.83
CA CYS A 42 -1.81 -0.84 -3.98
C CYS A 42 -2.64 -2.02 -4.49
N ILE A 43 -3.39 -2.65 -3.58
CA ILE A 43 -4.42 -3.63 -3.90
C ILE A 43 -5.75 -3.08 -3.40
N VAL A 44 -6.73 -3.09 -4.28
CA VAL A 44 -7.96 -2.32 -4.11
C VAL A 44 -9.18 -3.19 -4.40
N LYS A 45 -10.28 -2.88 -3.72
CA LYS A 45 -11.60 -3.42 -4.03
C LYS A 45 -12.65 -2.38 -3.70
N ASP A 46 -13.55 -2.06 -4.63
CA ASP A 46 -14.70 -1.17 -4.40
C ASP A 46 -14.32 0.14 -3.66
N GLU A 47 -13.32 0.86 -4.18
CA GLU A 47 -12.81 2.15 -3.64
C GLU A 47 -12.74 3.23 -4.74
N ASN A 48 -13.47 3.03 -5.83
CA ASN A 48 -13.37 3.85 -7.04
C ASN A 48 -13.61 5.34 -6.77
N ASP A 49 -14.48 5.66 -5.81
CA ASP A 49 -14.80 7.03 -5.38
C ASP A 49 -13.59 7.83 -4.90
N TYR A 50 -12.59 7.17 -4.32
CA TYR A 50 -11.40 7.82 -3.75
C TYR A 50 -10.19 7.75 -4.66
N LEU A 51 -10.27 6.97 -5.74
CA LEU A 51 -9.16 6.70 -6.62
C LEU A 51 -8.55 7.97 -7.23
N ARG A 52 -9.38 8.92 -7.66
CA ARG A 52 -8.91 10.20 -8.23
C ARG A 52 -8.06 10.97 -7.23
N GLU A 53 -8.59 11.24 -6.04
CA GLU A 53 -7.90 12.04 -5.02
C GLU A 53 -6.62 11.36 -4.54
N TRP A 54 -6.64 10.03 -4.40
CA TRP A 54 -5.47 9.25 -4.03
C TRP A 54 -4.37 9.30 -5.10
N LEU A 55 -4.71 9.18 -6.38
CA LEU A 55 -3.75 9.32 -7.50
C LEU A 55 -3.21 10.74 -7.59
N ASP A 56 -4.09 11.74 -7.59
CA ASP A 56 -3.74 13.15 -7.73
C ASP A 56 -2.78 13.59 -6.61
N TYR A 57 -3.04 13.17 -5.36
CA TYR A 57 -2.19 13.49 -4.21
C TYR A 57 -0.81 12.83 -4.33
N HIS A 58 -0.75 11.52 -4.56
CA HIS A 58 0.53 10.81 -4.59
C HIS A 58 1.42 11.27 -5.75
N ARG A 59 0.81 11.67 -6.88
CA ARG A 59 1.54 12.27 -7.99
C ARG A 59 2.16 13.62 -7.62
N GLN A 60 1.45 14.45 -6.86
CA GLN A 60 1.95 15.77 -6.42
C GLN A 60 3.16 15.67 -5.48
N ILE A 61 3.26 14.62 -4.68
CA ILE A 61 4.42 14.41 -3.80
C ILE A 61 5.58 13.66 -4.48
N GLY A 62 5.42 13.25 -5.74
CA GLY A 62 6.50 12.72 -6.58
C GLY A 62 6.33 11.28 -7.08
N ALA A 63 5.17 10.65 -6.92
CA ALA A 63 4.92 9.35 -7.55
C ALA A 63 4.81 9.50 -9.08
N GLU A 64 5.54 8.66 -9.80
CA GLU A 64 5.63 8.69 -11.26
C GLU A 64 4.80 7.58 -11.92
N HIS A 65 4.57 6.46 -11.22
CA HIS A 65 3.78 5.34 -11.72
C HIS A 65 3.00 4.62 -10.62
N PHE A 66 1.86 4.02 -10.98
CA PHE A 66 0.98 3.30 -10.08
C PHE A 66 0.81 1.83 -10.51
N TYR A 67 1.09 0.89 -9.62
CA TYR A 67 0.81 -0.54 -9.81
C TYR A 67 -0.43 -0.91 -9.01
N ILE A 68 -1.57 -1.03 -9.68
CA ILE A 68 -2.86 -1.19 -9.01
C ILE A 68 -3.37 -2.62 -9.24
N TYR A 69 -3.65 -3.31 -8.16
CA TYR A 69 -4.17 -4.67 -8.18
C TYR A 69 -5.66 -4.65 -7.85
N ASP A 70 -6.51 -4.91 -8.84
CA ASP A 70 -7.96 -4.93 -8.65
C ASP A 70 -8.40 -6.30 -8.13
N ASN A 71 -8.88 -6.36 -6.89
CA ASN A 71 -9.35 -7.56 -6.23
C ASN A 71 -10.85 -7.80 -6.45
N GLY A 72 -11.29 -7.66 -7.70
CA GLY A 72 -12.66 -7.90 -8.14
C GLY A 72 -13.63 -6.80 -7.69
N SER A 73 -13.30 -5.55 -7.97
CA SER A 73 -14.20 -4.41 -7.80
C SER A 73 -15.44 -4.55 -8.70
N LYS A 74 -16.60 -4.08 -8.21
CA LYS A 74 -17.87 -4.09 -8.96
C LYS A 74 -17.78 -3.28 -10.24
N GLN A 75 -17.17 -2.10 -10.16
CA GLN A 75 -16.76 -1.32 -11.31
C GLN A 75 -15.26 -1.56 -11.53
N PRO A 76 -14.84 -2.13 -12.67
CA PRO A 76 -13.44 -2.46 -12.93
C PRO A 76 -12.54 -1.21 -12.81
N VAL A 77 -11.47 -1.33 -12.02
CA VAL A 77 -10.57 -0.19 -11.75
C VAL A 77 -9.88 0.28 -13.03
N ARG A 78 -9.58 -0.63 -13.96
CA ARG A 78 -8.98 -0.31 -15.26
C ARG A 78 -9.80 0.70 -16.06
N GLU A 79 -11.12 0.56 -16.06
CA GLU A 79 -12.03 1.47 -16.78
C GLU A 79 -12.02 2.86 -16.14
N VAL A 80 -12.08 2.90 -14.80
CA VAL A 80 -12.00 4.17 -14.07
C VAL A 80 -10.67 4.86 -14.32
N ILE A 81 -9.54 4.15 -14.24
CA ILE A 81 -8.21 4.70 -14.55
C ILE A 81 -8.17 5.36 -15.93
N GLN A 82 -8.75 4.71 -16.94
CA GLN A 82 -8.82 5.27 -18.30
C GLN A 82 -9.68 6.54 -18.34
N MET A 83 -10.88 6.50 -17.73
CA MET A 83 -11.77 7.66 -17.65
C MET A 83 -11.15 8.86 -16.92
N LEU A 84 -10.34 8.60 -15.89
CA LEU A 84 -9.64 9.64 -15.13
C LEU A 84 -8.43 10.23 -15.88
N GLY A 85 -8.01 9.62 -17.00
CA GLY A 85 -6.83 10.05 -17.78
C GLY A 85 -5.49 9.52 -17.25
N TYR A 86 -5.51 8.46 -16.44
CA TYR A 86 -4.33 7.89 -15.79
C TYR A 86 -3.76 6.65 -16.49
N GLY A 87 -4.24 6.31 -17.68
CA GLY A 87 -3.90 5.06 -18.38
C GLY A 87 -2.41 4.85 -18.65
N GLU A 88 -1.64 5.91 -18.88
CA GLU A 88 -0.18 5.84 -19.10
C GLU A 88 0.62 5.82 -17.79
N LEU A 89 0.02 6.29 -16.70
CA LEU A 89 0.65 6.42 -15.38
C LEU A 89 0.30 5.25 -14.45
N ALA A 90 -0.58 4.34 -14.87
CA ALA A 90 -1.05 3.25 -14.04
C ALA A 90 -1.06 1.92 -14.80
N THR A 91 -0.53 0.88 -14.18
CA THR A 91 -0.67 -0.51 -14.62
C THR A 91 -1.66 -1.21 -13.72
N VAL A 92 -2.80 -1.63 -14.29
CA VAL A 92 -3.85 -2.35 -13.55
C VAL A 92 -3.75 -3.85 -13.81
N THR A 93 -3.67 -4.64 -12.75
CA THR A 93 -3.64 -6.11 -12.78
C THR A 93 -4.82 -6.68 -12.01
N ASP A 94 -5.63 -7.51 -12.67
CA ASP A 94 -6.77 -8.17 -12.04
C ASP A 94 -6.30 -9.35 -11.17
N ILE A 95 -6.70 -9.38 -9.90
CA ILE A 95 -6.29 -10.40 -8.93
C ILE A 95 -7.42 -10.82 -7.97
N PRO A 96 -8.61 -11.20 -8.47
CA PRO A 96 -9.73 -11.54 -7.61
C PRO A 96 -9.42 -12.75 -6.70
N GLY A 97 -9.70 -12.61 -5.42
CA GLY A 97 -9.56 -13.71 -4.46
C GLY A 97 -9.49 -13.27 -2.99
N GLN A 98 -9.29 -14.26 -2.12
CA GLN A 98 -9.04 -14.06 -0.70
C GLN A 98 -7.54 -14.14 -0.41
N ASN A 99 -7.06 -13.35 0.55
CA ASN A 99 -5.66 -13.34 1.00
C ASN A 99 -4.68 -13.04 -0.15
N MET A 100 -5.00 -12.02 -0.96
CA MET A 100 -4.26 -11.70 -2.17
C MET A 100 -3.17 -10.63 -2.00
N HIS A 101 -3.05 -9.96 -0.84
CA HIS A 101 -2.08 -8.86 -0.68
C HIS A 101 -0.64 -9.28 -0.90
N VAL A 102 -0.15 -10.29 -0.16
CA VAL A 102 1.24 -10.75 -0.30
C VAL A 102 1.50 -11.26 -1.73
N LYS A 103 0.50 -11.88 -2.38
CA LYS A 103 0.61 -12.32 -3.77
C LYS A 103 0.69 -11.15 -4.75
N ALA A 104 -0.13 -10.12 -4.56
CA ALA A 104 -0.10 -8.90 -5.37
C ALA A 104 1.25 -8.17 -5.22
N TYR A 105 1.73 -8.03 -3.99
CA TYR A 105 3.01 -7.37 -3.72
C TYR A 105 4.19 -8.16 -4.26
N GLN A 106 4.18 -9.49 -4.09
CA GLN A 106 5.21 -10.35 -4.69
C GLN A 106 5.17 -10.27 -6.22
N HIS A 107 3.98 -10.32 -6.83
CA HIS A 107 3.82 -10.14 -8.27
C HIS A 107 4.35 -8.78 -8.73
N CYS A 108 4.12 -7.71 -7.96
CA CYS A 108 4.64 -6.38 -8.28
C CYS A 108 6.17 -6.35 -8.26
N LEU A 109 6.79 -6.91 -7.23
CA LEU A 109 8.25 -7.02 -7.13
C LEU A 109 8.83 -7.82 -8.31
N ASP A 110 8.25 -8.97 -8.63
CA ASP A 110 8.78 -9.89 -9.64
C ASP A 110 8.63 -9.34 -11.07
N ASN A 111 7.54 -8.64 -11.37
CA ASN A 111 7.22 -8.21 -12.75
C ASN A 111 7.52 -6.74 -13.03
N PHE A 112 7.54 -5.90 -11.99
CA PHE A 112 7.68 -4.46 -12.14
C PHE A 112 8.73 -3.83 -11.24
N GLY A 113 9.24 -4.57 -10.24
CA GLY A 113 10.21 -4.05 -9.27
C GLY A 113 11.44 -3.44 -9.92
N TYR A 114 11.89 -3.99 -11.04
CA TYR A 114 13.04 -3.48 -11.78
C TYR A 114 12.81 -2.14 -12.50
N ARG A 115 11.54 -1.74 -12.69
CA ARG A 115 11.20 -0.48 -13.35
C ARG A 115 11.23 0.71 -12.41
N SER A 116 11.36 0.49 -11.09
CA SER A 116 11.26 1.53 -10.07
C SER A 116 12.45 1.50 -9.11
N ARG A 117 13.04 2.66 -8.78
CA ARG A 117 14.04 2.77 -7.71
C ARG A 117 13.40 2.47 -6.36
N TRP A 118 12.25 3.10 -6.09
CA TRP A 118 11.42 2.91 -4.90
C TRP A 118 10.00 2.51 -5.26
N ILE A 119 9.41 1.61 -4.47
CA ILE A 119 7.97 1.31 -4.52
C ILE A 119 7.38 1.46 -3.12
N ALA A 120 6.41 2.36 -2.98
CA ALA A 120 5.58 2.45 -1.78
C ALA A 120 4.46 1.41 -1.84
N PHE A 121 4.35 0.57 -0.81
CA PHE A 121 3.29 -0.43 -0.70
C PHE A 121 2.28 0.03 0.36
N ILE A 122 1.18 0.62 -0.09
CA ILE A 122 0.15 1.25 0.76
C ILE A 122 -1.26 0.92 0.25
N ASP A 123 -2.26 1.13 1.10
CA ASP A 123 -3.67 0.87 0.83
C ASP A 123 -4.38 2.15 0.30
N MET A 124 -5.57 1.98 -0.28
CA MET A 124 -6.32 3.09 -0.92
C MET A 124 -6.87 4.13 0.08
N ASP A 125 -6.90 3.80 1.37
CA ASP A 125 -7.25 4.68 2.48
C ASP A 125 -6.03 5.17 3.26
N GLU A 126 -4.83 5.10 2.67
CA GLU A 126 -3.57 5.54 3.24
C GLU A 126 -2.88 6.60 2.36
N PHE A 127 -2.35 7.65 2.99
CA PHE A 127 -1.71 8.78 2.31
C PHE A 127 -0.37 9.10 2.96
N ILE A 128 0.71 9.09 2.17
CA ILE A 128 2.07 9.38 2.66
C ILE A 128 2.28 10.89 2.72
N VAL A 129 2.60 11.42 3.90
CA VAL A 129 2.76 12.86 4.12
C VAL A 129 4.24 13.18 4.41
N PRO A 130 5.03 13.59 3.40
CA PRO A 130 6.41 14.04 3.61
C PRO A 130 6.41 15.47 4.18
N LYS A 131 7.03 15.66 5.35
CA LYS A 131 7.07 16.94 6.07
C LYS A 131 8.33 17.76 5.79
N ASN A 132 9.10 17.41 4.75
CA ASN A 132 10.25 18.18 4.32
C ASN A 132 9.84 19.51 3.67
N GLU A 133 10.78 20.44 3.57
CA GLU A 133 10.55 21.79 3.05
C GLU A 133 9.88 21.79 1.67
N SER A 134 10.33 20.90 0.79
CA SER A 134 9.83 20.77 -0.58
C SER A 134 8.55 19.96 -0.71
N ALA A 135 8.02 19.38 0.39
CA ALA A 135 6.86 18.48 0.34
C ALA A 135 7.06 17.36 -0.70
N SER A 136 8.28 16.84 -0.82
CA SER A 136 8.67 15.84 -1.81
C SER A 136 8.98 14.52 -1.14
N LEU A 137 8.23 13.48 -1.50
CA LEU A 137 8.57 12.14 -1.07
C LEU A 137 9.85 11.67 -1.77
N SER A 138 10.02 11.96 -3.07
CA SER A 138 11.23 11.59 -3.81
C SER A 138 12.50 12.19 -3.19
N GLN A 139 12.55 13.50 -2.91
CA GLN A 139 13.73 14.10 -2.28
C GLN A 139 13.93 13.65 -0.82
N LEU A 140 12.86 13.28 -0.11
CA LEU A 140 12.99 12.69 1.22
C LEU A 140 13.69 11.32 1.12
N LEU A 141 13.32 10.50 0.14
CA LEU A 141 13.84 9.14 -0.06
C LEU A 141 15.32 9.09 -0.46
N GLU A 142 15.87 10.16 -1.05
CA GLU A 142 17.31 10.28 -1.35
C GLU A 142 18.20 10.01 -0.12
N LYS A 143 17.74 10.42 1.08
CA LYS A 143 18.44 10.21 2.35
C LYS A 143 18.53 8.74 2.76
N TYR A 144 17.68 7.88 2.20
CA TYR A 144 17.51 6.49 2.60
C TYR A 144 18.06 5.50 1.57
N GLU A 145 18.73 5.96 0.51
CA GLU A 145 19.16 5.10 -0.60
C GLU A 145 20.17 4.00 -0.22
N ARG A 146 20.82 4.12 0.93
CA ARG A 146 21.71 3.07 1.47
C ARG A 146 20.97 1.91 2.13
N TYR A 147 19.67 2.03 2.36
CA TYR A 147 18.84 1.04 3.05
C TYR A 147 17.95 0.25 2.09
N GLY A 148 17.44 -0.90 2.54
CA GLY A 148 16.49 -1.68 1.76
C GLY A 148 15.11 -1.03 1.69
N GLY A 149 14.70 -0.31 2.73
CA GLY A 149 13.39 0.33 2.82
C GLY A 149 13.30 1.41 3.90
N LEU A 150 12.23 2.20 3.80
CA LEU A 150 11.75 3.15 4.81
C LEU A 150 10.37 2.68 5.29
N GLY A 151 10.26 2.40 6.59
CA GLY A 151 8.98 2.14 7.26
C GLY A 151 8.35 3.45 7.70
N VAL A 152 7.07 3.61 7.41
CA VAL A 152 6.29 4.82 7.73
C VAL A 152 5.16 4.45 8.69
N SER A 153 5.15 5.07 9.86
CA SER A 153 4.16 4.81 10.91
C SER A 153 2.79 5.34 10.52
N TRP A 154 1.75 4.58 10.89
CA TRP A 154 0.38 5.04 10.80
C TRP A 154 0.09 6.19 11.77
N LEU A 155 -0.85 7.05 11.34
CA LEU A 155 -1.68 7.85 12.22
C LEU A 155 -3.13 7.59 11.81
N ILE A 156 -3.92 7.00 12.71
CA ILE A 156 -5.33 6.70 12.44
C ILE A 156 -6.15 7.99 12.48
N PHE A 157 -6.83 8.29 11.38
CA PHE A 157 -7.81 9.36 11.25
C PHE A 157 -9.23 8.85 11.54
N GLY A 158 -9.95 9.63 12.34
CA GLY A 158 -11.33 9.36 12.72
C GLY A 158 -12.34 9.83 11.67
N SER A 159 -13.60 9.73 12.03
CA SER A 159 -14.74 10.11 11.19
C SER A 159 -14.99 11.61 11.14
N ASN A 160 -14.32 12.42 11.96
CA ASN A 160 -14.71 13.80 12.25
C ASN A 160 -16.17 13.93 12.73
N GLY A 161 -16.77 12.84 13.24
CA GLY A 161 -18.18 12.77 13.63
C GLY A 161 -19.16 12.58 12.45
N HIS A 162 -18.67 12.38 11.22
CA HIS A 162 -19.52 12.18 10.05
C HIS A 162 -20.27 10.84 10.11
N ILE A 163 -21.60 10.92 10.03
CA ILE A 163 -22.45 9.73 9.88
C ILE A 163 -22.56 9.34 8.41
N GLU A 164 -22.86 10.30 7.55
CA GLU A 164 -22.93 10.12 6.09
C GLU A 164 -21.65 10.63 5.42
N LYS A 165 -21.38 10.13 4.20
CA LYS A 165 -20.25 10.60 3.39
C LYS A 165 -20.39 12.10 3.14
N PRO A 166 -19.46 12.94 3.63
CA PRO A 166 -19.50 14.36 3.33
C PRO A 166 -19.14 14.61 1.86
N ALA A 167 -19.70 15.68 1.29
CA ALA A 167 -19.34 16.11 -0.06
C ALA A 167 -17.91 16.66 -0.10
N GLY A 168 -17.23 16.52 -1.23
CA GLY A 168 -15.90 17.09 -1.45
C GLY A 168 -14.75 16.15 -1.08
N SER A 169 -13.62 16.75 -0.73
CA SER A 169 -12.32 16.08 -0.53
C SER A 169 -12.28 15.27 0.78
N GLN A 170 -11.75 14.04 0.74
CA GLN A 170 -11.48 13.28 1.96
C GLN A 170 -10.49 14.02 2.86
N LEU A 171 -9.44 14.57 2.24
CA LEU A 171 -8.33 15.21 2.94
C LEU A 171 -8.81 16.45 3.71
N ALA A 172 -9.81 17.16 3.19
CA ALA A 172 -10.42 18.31 3.85
C ALA A 172 -11.53 17.93 4.86
N ASN A 173 -12.21 16.80 4.66
CA ASN A 173 -13.34 16.38 5.50
C ASN A 173 -12.92 15.60 6.75
N PHE A 174 -11.81 14.85 6.69
CA PHE A 174 -11.34 14.00 7.79
C PHE A 174 -10.00 14.51 8.33
N THR A 175 -10.05 15.60 9.09
CA THR A 175 -8.87 16.33 9.59
C THR A 175 -8.48 15.97 11.02
N ARG A 176 -9.20 15.08 11.69
CA ARG A 176 -8.89 14.68 13.06
C ARG A 176 -8.38 13.25 13.13
N ARG A 177 -7.39 13.06 13.98
CA ARG A 177 -6.71 11.78 14.20
C ARG A 177 -6.56 11.46 15.67
N SER A 178 -6.07 10.25 15.90
CA SER A 178 -5.62 9.76 17.20
C SER A 178 -4.34 10.43 17.68
N GLU A 179 -4.09 10.38 18.97
CA GLU A 179 -2.76 10.67 19.51
C GLU A 179 -1.72 9.69 18.96
N ALA A 180 -0.46 10.12 18.81
CA ALA A 180 0.61 9.27 18.29
C ALA A 180 0.80 7.97 19.12
N SER A 181 0.50 8.02 20.42
CA SER A 181 0.56 6.87 21.33
C SER A 181 -0.57 5.84 21.16
N PHE A 182 -1.57 6.11 20.32
CA PHE A 182 -2.66 5.17 20.09
C PHE A 182 -2.12 3.84 19.53
N PRO A 183 -2.34 2.69 20.19
CA PRO A 183 -1.63 1.45 19.85
C PRO A 183 -1.67 1.00 18.38
N PRO A 184 -2.78 1.18 17.62
CA PRO A 184 -2.79 0.91 16.18
C PRO A 184 -1.75 1.68 15.37
N ASN A 185 -1.31 2.87 15.80
CA ASN A 185 -0.30 3.68 15.11
C ASN A 185 1.09 3.02 15.07
N ARG A 186 1.31 1.97 15.87
CA ARG A 186 2.55 1.16 15.84
C ARG A 186 2.74 0.36 14.55
N HIS A 187 1.68 0.18 13.76
CA HIS A 187 1.82 -0.45 12.46
C HIS A 187 2.51 0.48 11.48
N ILE A 188 3.24 -0.14 10.56
CA ILE A 188 3.89 0.57 9.47
C ILE A 188 3.36 0.10 8.11
N LYS A 189 3.62 0.93 7.09
CA LYS A 189 3.76 0.48 5.71
C LYS A 189 5.18 0.76 5.23
N SER A 190 5.58 0.07 4.18
CA SER A 190 6.97 0.10 3.71
C SER A 190 7.08 0.74 2.32
N ILE A 191 8.04 1.65 2.17
CA ILE A 191 8.55 2.12 0.89
C ILE A 191 9.89 1.43 0.69
N VAL A 192 10.01 0.57 -0.32
CA VAL A 192 11.17 -0.31 -0.47
C VAL A 192 11.90 -0.07 -1.78
N GLN A 193 13.21 -0.31 -1.79
CA GLN A 193 13.99 -0.43 -3.01
C GLN A 193 13.91 -1.86 -3.53
N PRO A 194 13.18 -2.16 -4.62
CA PRO A 194 12.93 -3.55 -5.04
C PRO A 194 14.21 -4.35 -5.31
N ARG A 195 15.28 -3.68 -5.77
CA ARG A 195 16.60 -4.30 -5.99
C ARG A 195 17.21 -4.91 -4.72
N HIS A 196 16.83 -4.45 -3.54
CA HIS A 196 17.29 -4.93 -2.23
C HIS A 196 16.31 -5.87 -1.54
N VAL A 197 15.12 -6.09 -2.12
CA VAL A 197 14.09 -6.97 -1.57
C VAL A 197 14.30 -8.41 -2.07
N GLN A 198 14.19 -9.37 -1.17
CA GLN A 198 14.18 -10.80 -1.46
C GLN A 198 12.77 -11.31 -1.73
N SER A 199 11.79 -10.92 -0.90
CA SER A 199 10.37 -11.27 -1.09
C SER A 199 9.43 -10.40 -0.24
N ALA A 200 8.17 -10.33 -0.67
CA ALA A 200 7.08 -9.85 0.17
C ALA A 200 6.78 -10.92 1.25
N PHE A 201 6.77 -10.52 2.52
CA PHE A 201 6.55 -11.46 3.64
C PHE A 201 5.16 -11.28 4.27
N LYS A 202 4.79 -10.04 4.59
CA LYS A 202 3.47 -9.64 5.08
C LYS A 202 3.03 -8.39 4.33
N SER A 203 1.76 -7.98 4.48
CA SER A 203 1.25 -6.71 3.91
C SER A 203 1.97 -5.46 4.44
N HIS A 204 2.73 -5.59 5.53
CA HIS A 204 3.45 -4.48 6.18
C HIS A 204 4.98 -4.59 6.11
N TYR A 205 5.52 -5.79 5.83
CA TYR A 205 6.95 -6.09 5.99
C TYR A 205 7.52 -6.95 4.84
N PHE A 206 8.73 -6.62 4.43
CA PHE A 206 9.47 -7.26 3.34
C PHE A 206 10.75 -7.92 3.86
N LYS A 207 11.12 -9.06 3.26
CA LYS A 207 12.43 -9.67 3.50
C LYS A 207 13.45 -9.03 2.57
N PHE A 208 14.58 -8.60 3.10
CA PHE A 208 15.65 -7.97 2.35
C PHE A 208 16.79 -8.95 2.05
N LYS A 209 17.55 -8.66 1.00
CA LYS A 209 18.77 -9.38 0.65
C LYS A 209 19.85 -9.11 1.72
N PRO A 210 20.85 -10.01 1.89
CA PRO A 210 21.93 -9.80 2.85
C PRO A 210 22.59 -8.42 2.72
N GLY A 211 22.79 -7.74 3.85
CA GLY A 211 23.37 -6.40 3.91
C GLY A 211 22.36 -5.25 3.79
N PHE A 212 21.08 -5.53 3.53
CA PHE A 212 20.02 -4.53 3.45
C PHE A 212 18.93 -4.79 4.49
N PHE A 213 18.31 -3.71 4.97
CA PHE A 213 17.23 -3.75 5.96
C PHE A 213 16.35 -2.49 5.85
N CYS A 214 15.16 -2.53 6.45
CA CYS A 214 14.27 -1.38 6.57
C CYS A 214 14.65 -0.52 7.78
N VAL A 215 14.45 0.79 7.70
CA VAL A 215 14.63 1.72 8.82
C VAL A 215 13.41 2.62 8.99
N ASN A 216 13.22 3.20 10.17
CA ASN A 216 12.32 4.35 10.34
C ASN A 216 12.99 5.65 9.87
N GLU A 217 12.30 6.77 10.04
CA GLU A 217 12.80 8.09 9.64
C GLU A 217 14.04 8.59 10.41
N HIS A 218 14.32 8.00 11.58
CA HIS A 218 15.52 8.26 12.38
C HIS A 218 16.62 7.24 12.12
N PHE A 219 16.53 6.50 11.02
CA PHE A 219 17.50 5.48 10.61
C PHE A 219 17.62 4.29 11.57
N VAL A 220 16.65 4.10 12.45
CA VAL A 220 16.59 2.95 13.38
C VAL A 220 16.07 1.73 12.61
N PRO A 221 16.77 0.57 12.65
CA PRO A 221 16.31 -0.65 11.99
C PRO A 221 14.90 -1.09 12.41
N ILE A 222 14.11 -1.54 11.44
CA ILE A 222 12.80 -2.14 11.63
C ILE A 222 12.87 -3.61 11.23
N GLU A 223 12.61 -4.50 12.20
CA GLU A 223 12.65 -5.95 11.99
C GLU A 223 11.25 -6.58 11.91
N GLU A 224 10.21 -5.84 12.31
CA GLU A 224 8.83 -6.31 12.41
C GLU A 224 7.83 -5.31 11.82
N ALA A 225 6.57 -5.74 11.69
CA ALA A 225 5.47 -4.89 11.21
C ALA A 225 4.94 -3.89 12.27
N LEU A 226 5.35 -4.06 13.53
CA LEU A 226 4.96 -3.23 14.66
C LEU A 226 6.23 -2.61 15.27
N THR A 227 6.26 -1.29 15.36
CA THR A 227 7.41 -0.53 15.88
C THR A 227 6.95 0.53 16.86
N ASP A 228 7.90 1.21 17.49
CA ASP A 228 7.60 2.49 18.14
C ASP A 228 7.23 3.51 17.06
N VAL A 229 6.27 4.38 17.38
CA VAL A 229 5.72 5.36 16.45
C VAL A 229 6.72 6.48 16.25
N SER A 230 7.03 6.77 14.99
CA SER A 230 7.92 7.86 14.57
C SER A 230 7.26 8.60 13.41
N VAL A 231 7.00 9.89 13.58
CA VAL A 231 6.24 10.73 12.64
C VAL A 231 6.78 12.18 12.51
N ASP A 232 8.04 12.44 12.81
CA ASP A 232 8.64 13.78 12.84
C ASP A 232 8.84 14.39 11.45
N THR A 233 9.25 13.58 10.47
CA THR A 233 9.61 13.99 9.11
C THR A 233 8.71 13.38 8.04
N ILE A 234 8.03 12.29 8.36
CA ILE A 234 7.08 11.61 7.47
C ILE A 234 6.02 10.88 8.29
N GLN A 235 4.76 10.93 7.86
CA GLN A 235 3.68 10.13 8.47
C GLN A 235 2.83 9.45 7.40
N LEU A 236 2.11 8.39 7.79
CA LEU A 236 1.08 7.78 6.95
C LEU A 236 -0.30 8.07 7.54
N ASN A 237 -1.04 8.97 6.91
CA ASN A 237 -2.43 9.22 7.28
C ASN A 237 -3.25 8.00 6.89
N HIS A 238 -3.80 7.28 7.86
CA HIS A 238 -4.69 6.16 7.61
C HIS A 238 -6.13 6.56 7.91
N TYR A 239 -6.91 6.82 6.86
CA TYR A 239 -8.34 7.16 6.90
C TYR A 239 -9.18 5.92 7.19
N TYR A 240 -8.89 5.27 8.32
CA TYR A 240 -9.45 3.97 8.67
C TYR A 240 -10.97 4.02 8.83
N CYS A 241 -11.47 5.05 9.53
CA CYS A 241 -12.87 5.22 9.86
C CYS A 241 -13.70 5.75 8.69
N ARG A 242 -13.29 6.90 8.12
CA ARG A 242 -14.17 7.74 7.28
C ARG A 242 -15.54 7.93 7.95
N SER A 243 -16.60 8.23 7.20
CA SER A 243 -17.95 8.30 7.79
C SER A 243 -18.46 6.93 8.24
N LEU A 244 -19.41 6.91 9.18
CA LEU A 244 -20.03 5.67 9.65
C LEU A 244 -20.69 4.88 8.50
N ALA A 245 -21.35 5.56 7.57
CA ALA A 245 -21.98 4.95 6.39
C ALA A 245 -20.95 4.25 5.50
N GLU A 246 -19.79 4.87 5.29
CA GLU A 246 -18.69 4.29 4.51
C GLU A 246 -18.03 3.12 5.22
N TYR A 247 -17.89 3.20 6.56
CA TYR A 247 -17.37 2.07 7.31
C TYR A 247 -18.29 0.85 7.25
N ARG A 248 -19.62 1.03 7.21
CA ARG A 248 -20.56 -0.08 6.97
C ARG A 248 -20.30 -0.75 5.62
N GLN A 249 -20.06 0.02 4.56
CA GLN A 249 -19.68 -0.53 3.25
C GLN A 249 -18.33 -1.28 3.33
N LYS A 250 -17.35 -0.74 4.09
CA LYS A 250 -16.05 -1.38 4.35
C LYS A 250 -16.17 -2.69 5.15
N VAL A 251 -17.19 -2.83 6.00
CA VAL A 251 -17.54 -4.08 6.67
C VAL A 251 -18.08 -5.10 5.68
N ASP A 252 -19.05 -4.69 4.83
CA ASP A 252 -19.66 -5.56 3.82
C ASP A 252 -18.65 -6.06 2.77
N ARG A 253 -17.73 -5.17 2.38
CA ARG A 253 -16.62 -5.50 1.47
C ARG A 253 -15.67 -6.56 2.04
N GLY A 254 -15.50 -6.57 3.36
CA GLY A 254 -14.65 -7.51 4.08
C GLY A 254 -13.18 -7.11 4.16
N ILE A 255 -12.35 -8.07 4.62
CA ILE A 255 -10.91 -7.93 4.76
C ILE A 255 -10.22 -8.79 3.71
N SER A 256 -9.26 -8.20 3.04
CA SER A 256 -8.49 -8.81 1.95
C SER A 256 -7.37 -9.73 2.44
N ASP A 257 -6.85 -9.49 3.64
CA ASP A 257 -5.69 -10.17 4.23
C ASP A 257 -6.01 -11.41 5.07
N THR A 258 -7.28 -11.59 5.44
CA THR A 258 -7.67 -12.64 6.37
C THR A 258 -9.10 -13.12 6.09
N LYS A 259 -9.40 -14.33 6.57
CA LYS A 259 -10.77 -14.87 6.59
C LYS A 259 -11.65 -14.24 7.68
N ARG A 260 -11.07 -13.42 8.56
CA ARG A 260 -11.80 -12.69 9.61
C ARG A 260 -12.77 -11.71 8.98
N LYS A 261 -13.98 -11.62 9.54
CA LYS A 261 -14.94 -10.56 9.20
C LYS A 261 -14.65 -9.32 10.04
N ARG A 262 -14.62 -8.15 9.39
CA ARG A 262 -14.60 -6.85 10.07
C ARG A 262 -15.91 -6.66 10.81
N LYS A 263 -15.86 -6.04 11.98
CA LYS A 263 -17.04 -5.72 12.80
C LYS A 263 -17.23 -4.22 12.92
N LEU A 264 -18.47 -3.77 13.04
CA LEU A 264 -18.78 -2.37 13.30
C LEU A 264 -18.20 -1.86 14.65
N GLU A 265 -18.03 -2.75 15.62
CA GLU A 265 -17.35 -2.45 16.88
C GLU A 265 -15.92 -1.91 16.67
N GLU A 266 -15.22 -2.37 15.63
CA GLU A 266 -13.88 -1.85 15.31
C GLU A 266 -13.91 -0.39 14.89
N PHE A 267 -14.99 0.08 14.26
CA PHE A 267 -15.19 1.51 13.99
C PHE A 267 -15.24 2.27 15.30
N HIS A 268 -16.12 1.88 16.22
CA HIS A 268 -16.29 2.60 17.48
C HIS A 268 -15.00 2.64 18.31
N ASN A 269 -14.24 1.53 18.34
CA ASN A 269 -12.97 1.46 19.06
C ASN A 269 -11.89 2.38 18.46
N HIS A 270 -11.83 2.51 17.14
CA HIS A 270 -10.86 3.41 16.50
C HIS A 270 -11.35 4.86 16.57
N ASP A 271 -12.61 5.11 16.23
CA ASP A 271 -13.19 6.44 16.13
C ASP A 271 -13.23 7.17 17.48
N ALA A 272 -13.49 6.46 18.59
CA ALA A 272 -13.49 7.05 19.93
C ALA A 272 -12.14 7.68 20.29
N GLU A 273 -11.04 7.08 19.82
CA GLU A 273 -9.67 7.55 20.09
C GLU A 273 -9.13 8.45 18.96
N SER A 274 -9.78 8.51 17.80
CA SER A 274 -9.22 9.09 16.57
C SER A 274 -9.81 10.44 16.15
N ASN A 275 -10.45 11.16 17.07
CA ASN A 275 -11.00 12.51 16.82
C ASN A 275 -10.41 13.58 17.77
N VAL A 276 -9.22 13.30 18.33
CA VAL A 276 -8.64 14.04 19.46
C VAL A 276 -7.64 15.13 19.03
N VAL A 277 -6.85 14.89 17.99
CA VAL A 277 -5.89 15.88 17.45
C VAL A 277 -6.35 16.34 16.08
N GLU A 278 -6.44 17.65 15.87
CA GLU A 278 -6.56 18.24 14.53
C GLU A 278 -5.20 18.20 13.82
N ASP A 279 -5.17 17.61 12.62
CA ASP A 279 -3.97 17.44 11.82
C ASP A 279 -4.25 17.89 10.38
N LEU A 280 -3.76 19.09 10.06
CA LEU A 280 -3.88 19.70 8.73
C LEU A 280 -2.62 19.50 7.89
N THR A 281 -1.66 18.69 8.34
CA THR A 281 -0.33 18.56 7.71
C THR A 281 -0.43 18.18 6.24
N ILE A 282 -1.36 17.30 5.88
CA ILE A 282 -1.56 16.88 4.49
C ILE A 282 -2.05 18.03 3.59
N LEU A 283 -2.87 18.93 4.12
CA LEU A 283 -3.36 20.11 3.42
C LEU A 283 -2.24 21.16 3.28
N GLU A 284 -1.36 21.28 4.26
CA GLU A 284 -0.17 22.12 4.18
C GLU A 284 0.81 21.61 3.12
N VAL A 285 1.00 20.29 3.03
CA VAL A 285 1.79 19.63 1.97
C VAL A 285 1.20 19.93 0.59
N LEU A 286 -0.11 19.81 0.44
CA LEU A 286 -0.81 20.18 -0.81
C LEU A 286 -0.63 21.67 -1.15
N ALA A 287 -0.77 22.56 -0.17
CA ALA A 287 -0.63 24.00 -0.38
C ALA A 287 0.77 24.39 -0.87
N LYS A 288 1.82 23.67 -0.45
CA LYS A 288 3.20 23.87 -0.95
C LYS A 288 3.38 23.39 -2.39
N ARG A 289 2.56 22.42 -2.82
CA ARG A 289 2.61 21.79 -4.15
C ARG A 289 1.67 22.42 -5.18
N ASP A 290 0.74 23.25 -4.74
CA ASP A 290 -0.15 23.98 -5.63
C ASP A 290 0.64 25.03 -6.45
N PRO A 291 0.78 24.85 -7.78
CA PRO A 291 1.51 25.79 -8.61
C PRO A 291 0.87 27.19 -8.67
N ILE A 292 -0.40 27.34 -8.29
CA ILE A 292 -1.15 28.61 -8.38
C ILE A 292 -0.74 29.59 -7.28
N ARG A 293 -0.14 29.13 -6.17
CA ARG A 293 0.28 29.99 -5.04
C ARG A 293 1.76 30.38 -5.05
N ASN A 294 2.56 29.83 -5.97
CA ASN A 294 4.00 30.08 -6.06
C ASN A 294 4.37 31.08 -7.18
N VAL A 295 3.44 31.96 -7.58
CA VAL A 295 3.67 33.09 -8.49
C VAL A 295 3.18 34.38 -7.85
#